data_AF-A0A8J5PDW8-F1
#
_entry.id   AF-A0A8J5PDW8-F1
#
_cell.length_a   1.000
_cell.length_b   1.000
_cell.length_c   1.000
_cell.angle_alpha   90.00
_cell.angle_beta   90.00
_cell.angle_gamma   90.00
#
_symmetry.space_group_name_H-M   'P 1'
#
loop_
_entity.id
_entity.type
_entity.pdbx_description
1 polymer ?
#
loop_
_entity_poly.entity_id
_entity_poly.type
_entity_poly.pdbx_seq_one_letter_code
_entity_poly.pdbx_strand_id
1 'polypeptide(L)'
;MNLSLLKFDGDKVSISTVFQKSKYGPVNGILALPRHKHIILAADAERGEILRIDTTTGHVEVAIKDKALAPVPGGPFPVGVNGIKIFNDYLYFTNTAHQSFNRVKIDDMGNKLGDFEVLPSLKRAPLMPRMTLPWIDMETRMLFTGGIGL
;
A
#
# COMPACT_ATOMS: atom_id res chain seq x y z
N MET A 1 -5.72 -13.64 -9.37
CA MET A 1 -5.86 -12.28 -9.96
C MET A 1 -5.69 -12.30 -11.49
N ASN A 2 -6.08 -11.21 -12.19
CA ASN A 2 -5.75 -10.94 -13.60
C ASN A 2 -4.88 -9.68 -13.68
N LEU A 3 -3.99 -9.58 -14.66
CA LEU A 3 -3.21 -8.37 -14.92
C LEU A 3 -3.32 -7.98 -16.39
N SER A 4 -3.66 -6.72 -16.63
CA SER A 4 -3.71 -6.10 -17.95
C SER A 4 -2.95 -4.78 -17.93
N LEU A 5 -2.26 -4.47 -19.02
CA LEU A 5 -1.63 -3.17 -19.24
C LEU A 5 -2.52 -2.31 -20.12
N LEU A 6 -2.72 -1.07 -19.69
CA LEU A 6 -3.34 -0.02 -20.49
C LEU A 6 -2.22 0.83 -21.08
N LYS A 7 -2.23 1.01 -22.39
CA LYS A 7 -1.32 1.92 -23.11
C LYS A 7 -2.13 3.08 -23.66
N PHE A 8 -1.68 4.28 -23.35
CA PHE A 8 -2.21 5.55 -23.85
C PHE A 8 -1.26 6.09 -24.92
N ASP A 9 -1.80 6.45 -26.08
CA ASP A 9 -1.08 7.06 -27.20
C ASP A 9 -1.92 8.21 -27.74
N GLY A 10 -1.69 9.41 -27.21
CA GLY A 10 -2.59 10.56 -27.41
C GLY A 10 -3.99 10.28 -26.85
N ASP A 11 -4.99 10.31 -27.72
CA ASP A 11 -6.40 9.99 -27.44
C ASP A 11 -6.72 8.49 -27.55
N LYS A 12 -5.78 7.67 -28.02
CA LYS A 12 -5.99 6.22 -28.18
C LYS A 12 -5.62 5.46 -26.92
N VAL A 13 -6.51 4.54 -26.53
CA VAL A 13 -6.27 3.59 -25.45
C VAL A 13 -6.27 2.17 -26.02
N SER A 14 -5.26 1.39 -25.68
CA SER A 14 -5.21 -0.04 -25.97
C SER A 14 -5.00 -0.84 -24.69
N ILE A 15 -5.59 -2.04 -24.64
CA ILE A 15 -5.48 -2.96 -23.52
C ILE A 15 -4.76 -4.21 -24.00
N SER A 16 -3.75 -4.63 -23.26
CA SER A 16 -3.11 -5.93 -23.43
C SER A 16 -3.24 -6.72 -22.14
N THR A 17 -3.52 -8.02 -22.24
CA THR A 17 -3.57 -8.89 -21.06
C THR A 17 -2.19 -9.51 -20.87
N VAL A 18 -1.65 -9.39 -19.66
CA VAL A 18 -0.38 -10.01 -19.26
C VAL A 18 -0.64 -11.46 -18.85
N PHE A 19 -1.60 -11.67 -17.95
CA PHE A 19 -2.08 -13.00 -17.57
C PHE A 19 -3.51 -12.95 -17.00
N GLN A 20 -4.17 -14.10 -16.97
CA GLN A 20 -5.47 -14.29 -16.34
C GLN A 20 -5.42 -15.46 -15.35
N LYS A 21 -6.31 -15.43 -14.35
CA LYS A 21 -6.55 -16.50 -13.39
C LYS A 21 -5.28 -16.99 -12.67
N SER A 22 -4.39 -16.05 -12.32
CA SER A 22 -3.25 -16.37 -11.47
C SER A 22 -3.72 -16.82 -10.09
N LYS A 23 -3.02 -17.81 -9.51
CA LYS A 23 -3.22 -18.31 -8.13
C LYS A 23 -2.88 -17.28 -7.05
N TYR A 24 -2.19 -16.20 -7.42
CA TYR A 24 -1.79 -15.12 -6.53
C TYR A 24 -2.88 -14.04 -6.44
N GLY A 25 -2.80 -13.21 -5.41
CA GLY A 25 -3.75 -12.17 -5.01
C GLY A 25 -4.65 -12.62 -3.86
N PRO A 26 -5.42 -11.69 -3.24
CA PRO A 26 -5.68 -10.29 -3.58
C PRO A 26 -4.46 -9.36 -3.49
N VAL A 27 -4.16 -8.67 -4.59
CA VAL A 27 -3.06 -7.68 -4.64
C VAL A 27 -3.58 -6.31 -4.25
N ASN A 28 -2.92 -5.66 -3.29
CA ASN A 28 -3.27 -4.33 -2.82
C ASN A 28 -2.32 -3.25 -3.39
N GLY A 29 -1.06 -3.28 -2.99
CA GLY A 29 -0.03 -2.35 -3.47
C GLY A 29 0.69 -2.86 -4.71
N ILE A 30 1.00 -1.95 -5.63
CA ILE A 30 1.79 -2.26 -6.83
C ILE A 30 2.74 -1.10 -7.16
N LEU A 31 3.94 -1.43 -7.64
CA LEU A 31 4.91 -0.45 -8.14
C LEU A 31 5.83 -1.09 -9.19
N ALA A 32 6.41 -0.28 -10.07
CA ALA A 32 7.46 -0.73 -10.97
C ALA A 32 8.85 -0.54 -10.33
N LEU A 33 9.79 -1.45 -10.60
CA LEU A 33 11.17 -1.27 -10.17
C LEU A 33 11.78 -0.02 -10.84
N PRO A 34 12.58 0.79 -10.12
CA PRO A 34 13.14 2.03 -10.68
C PRO A 34 13.99 1.82 -11.94
N ARG A 35 14.83 0.78 -11.95
CA ARG A 35 15.77 0.47 -13.05
C ARG A 35 15.18 -0.49 -14.10
N HIS A 36 14.10 -1.22 -13.76
CA HIS A 36 13.46 -2.20 -14.64
C HIS A 36 11.95 -1.98 -14.68
N LYS A 37 11.49 -0.97 -15.45
CA LYS A 37 10.07 -0.54 -15.43
C LYS A 37 9.07 -1.60 -15.92
N HIS A 38 9.52 -2.59 -16.68
CA HIS A 38 8.71 -3.73 -17.10
C HIS A 38 8.52 -4.78 -15.99
N ILE A 39 9.30 -4.69 -14.91
CA ILE A 39 9.17 -5.54 -13.74
C ILE A 39 8.43 -4.75 -12.66
N ILE A 40 7.34 -5.34 -12.18
CA ILE A 40 6.54 -4.77 -11.11
C ILE A 40 6.63 -5.63 -9.85
N LEU A 41 6.63 -4.98 -8.70
CA LEU A 41 6.40 -5.62 -7.41
C LEU A 41 4.93 -5.46 -7.05
N ALA A 42 4.33 -6.54 -6.54
CA ALA A 42 2.93 -6.58 -6.14
C ALA A 42 2.79 -7.20 -4.74
N ALA A 43 2.02 -6.55 -3.87
CA ALA A 43 1.79 -6.99 -2.50
C ALA A 43 0.58 -7.93 -2.43
N ASP A 44 0.84 -9.23 -2.29
CA ASP A 44 -0.16 -10.26 -2.08
C ASP A 44 -0.59 -10.29 -0.61
N ALA A 45 -1.75 -9.68 -0.35
CA ALA A 45 -2.19 -9.38 1.00
C ALA A 45 -2.64 -10.60 1.79
N GLU A 46 -3.07 -11.67 1.11
CA GLU A 46 -3.54 -12.89 1.76
C GLU A 46 -2.36 -13.84 2.03
N ARG A 47 -1.45 -13.97 1.08
CA ARG A 47 -0.33 -14.91 1.17
C ARG A 47 0.87 -14.36 1.94
N GLY A 48 0.93 -13.04 2.16
CA GLY A 48 2.07 -12.40 2.80
C GLY A 48 3.32 -12.45 1.94
N GLU A 49 3.15 -12.17 0.65
CA GLU A 49 4.20 -12.30 -0.36
C GLU A 49 4.35 -10.98 -1.13
N ILE A 50 5.58 -10.56 -1.39
CA ILE A 50 5.87 -9.59 -2.46
C ILE A 50 6.18 -10.39 -3.71
N LEU A 51 5.32 -10.26 -4.71
CA LEU A 51 5.48 -10.89 -6.01
C LEU A 51 6.35 -10.01 -6.89
N ARG A 52 7.21 -10.63 -7.70
CA ARG A 52 7.89 -9.99 -8.82
C ARG A 52 7.26 -10.50 -10.10
N ILE A 53 6.79 -9.56 -10.92
CA ILE A 53 6.03 -9.85 -12.14
C ILE A 53 6.73 -9.17 -13.30
N ASP A 54 7.13 -9.94 -14.29
CA ASP A 54 7.58 -9.41 -15.58
C ASP A 54 6.35 -9.19 -16.46
N THR A 55 6.08 -7.94 -16.80
CA THR A 55 4.91 -7.55 -17.58
C THR A 55 5.05 -7.80 -19.08
N THR A 56 6.26 -8.14 -19.56
CA THR A 56 6.50 -8.51 -20.96
C THR A 56 6.26 -9.99 -21.21
N THR A 57 6.67 -10.84 -20.27
CA THR A 57 6.54 -12.31 -20.38
C THR A 57 5.33 -12.86 -19.63
N GLY A 58 4.81 -12.11 -18.66
CA GLY A 58 3.78 -12.57 -17.73
C GLY A 58 4.29 -13.53 -16.66
N HIS A 59 5.61 -13.73 -16.55
CA HIS A 59 6.20 -14.56 -15.50
C HIS A 59 5.98 -13.93 -14.12
N VAL A 60 5.58 -14.76 -13.15
CA VAL A 60 5.31 -14.34 -11.77
C VAL A 60 6.07 -15.24 -10.81
N GLU A 61 6.85 -14.63 -9.93
CA GLU A 61 7.56 -15.32 -8.86
C GLU A 61 7.44 -14.58 -7.53
N VAL A 62 7.79 -15.27 -6.44
CA VAL A 62 7.80 -14.68 -5.09
C VAL A 62 9.19 -14.11 -4.85
N ALA A 63 9.30 -12.78 -4.76
CA ALA A 63 10.56 -12.10 -4.45
C ALA A 63 10.84 -12.04 -2.94
N ILE A 64 9.79 -11.85 -2.14
CA ILE A 64 9.91 -11.81 -0.68
C ILE A 64 8.72 -12.53 -0.06
N LYS A 65 9.01 -13.43 0.89
CA LYS A 65 8.00 -14.10 1.72
C LYS A 65 8.45 -14.10 3.17
N ASP A 66 7.62 -13.57 4.06
CA ASP A 66 7.94 -13.44 5.47
C ASP A 66 6.68 -13.28 6.31
N LYS A 67 6.74 -13.71 7.57
CA LYS A 67 5.66 -13.51 8.54
C LYS A 67 5.31 -12.03 8.76
N ALA A 68 6.25 -11.11 8.61
CA ALA A 68 6.02 -9.67 8.73
C ALA A 68 5.10 -9.11 7.62
N LEU A 69 4.96 -9.85 6.50
CA LEU A 69 4.08 -9.52 5.39
C LEU A 69 2.72 -10.22 5.50
N ALA A 70 2.62 -11.29 6.28
CA ALA A 70 1.43 -12.12 6.36
C ALA A 70 0.30 -11.48 7.20
N PRO A 71 -0.96 -11.91 7.00
CA PRO A 71 -2.02 -11.72 7.98
C PRO A 71 -1.68 -12.41 9.32
N VAL A 72 -2.32 -11.96 10.39
CA VAL A 72 -2.26 -12.64 11.70
C VAL A 72 -3.42 -13.64 11.81
N PRO A 73 -3.18 -14.95 11.94
CA PRO A 73 -4.24 -15.94 12.10
C PRO A 73 -5.14 -15.63 13.30
N GLY A 74 -6.46 -15.61 13.10
CA GLY A 74 -7.44 -15.25 14.14
C GLY A 74 -7.40 -13.78 14.58
N GLY A 75 -6.59 -12.94 13.92
CA GLY A 75 -6.54 -11.50 14.18
C GLY A 75 -7.79 -10.77 13.68
N PRO A 76 -8.01 -9.53 14.15
CA PRO A 76 -9.20 -8.73 13.80
C PRO A 76 -9.22 -8.30 12.33
N PHE A 77 -8.08 -8.35 11.62
CA PHE A 77 -7.96 -7.99 10.21
C PHE A 77 -7.32 -9.15 9.42
N PRO A 78 -8.04 -9.75 8.47
CA PRO A 78 -7.53 -10.87 7.65
C PRO A 78 -6.73 -10.37 6.43
N VAL A 79 -5.96 -9.29 6.58
CA VAL A 79 -5.23 -8.62 5.48
C VAL A 79 -3.80 -8.34 5.94
N GLY A 80 -2.81 -8.90 5.24
CA GLY A 80 -1.40 -8.70 5.53
C GLY A 80 -0.85 -7.43 4.88
N VAL A 81 0.23 -7.60 4.11
CA VAL A 81 0.89 -6.56 3.35
C VAL A 81 -0.10 -5.82 2.44
N ASN A 82 0.02 -4.50 2.38
CA ASN A 82 -0.93 -3.65 1.69
C ASN A 82 -0.21 -2.67 0.75
N GLY A 83 -0.10 -1.40 1.11
CA GLY A 83 0.58 -0.41 0.28
C GLY A 83 2.09 -0.66 0.25
N ILE A 84 2.72 -0.45 -0.91
CA ILE A 84 4.18 -0.55 -1.09
C ILE A 84 4.74 0.66 -1.84
N LYS A 85 5.97 1.09 -1.50
CA LYS A 85 6.73 2.14 -2.18
C LYS A 85 8.23 1.86 -2.12
N ILE A 86 8.98 2.26 -3.16
CA ILE A 86 10.44 2.23 -3.16
C ILE A 86 10.97 3.65 -2.96
N PHE A 87 11.91 3.82 -2.04
CA PHE A 87 12.67 5.05 -1.86
C PHE A 87 14.07 4.74 -1.30
N ASN A 88 15.11 5.32 -1.90
CA ASN A 88 16.52 5.13 -1.50
C ASN A 88 16.92 3.65 -1.29
N ASP A 89 16.58 2.77 -2.25
CA ASP A 89 16.85 1.32 -2.22
C ASP A 89 16.15 0.55 -1.07
N TYR A 90 15.14 1.15 -0.43
CA TYR A 90 14.26 0.46 0.50
C TYR A 90 12.87 0.26 -0.10
N LEU A 91 12.32 -0.94 0.10
CA LEU A 91 10.90 -1.22 -0.05
C LEU A 91 10.20 -0.89 1.27
N TYR A 92 9.42 0.18 1.26
CA TYR A 92 8.49 0.55 2.32
C TYR A 92 7.16 -0.15 2.11
N PHE A 93 6.55 -0.62 3.19
CA PHE A 93 5.23 -1.24 3.14
C PHE A 93 4.42 -1.03 4.40
N THR A 94 3.09 -1.07 4.26
CA THR A 94 2.17 -1.21 5.39
C THR A 94 1.71 -2.67 5.52
N ASN A 95 1.44 -3.11 6.74
CA ASN A 95 0.72 -4.35 7.00
C ASN A 95 -0.52 -4.04 7.84
N THR A 96 -1.69 -4.44 7.33
CA THR A 96 -2.98 -4.10 7.95
C THR A 96 -3.21 -4.89 9.24
N ALA A 97 -2.94 -6.20 9.23
CA ALA A 97 -3.07 -7.08 10.38
C ALA A 97 -2.12 -6.70 11.53
N HIS A 98 -0.91 -6.27 11.17
CA HIS A 98 0.08 -5.84 12.15
C HIS A 98 -0.02 -4.35 12.52
N GLN A 99 -0.91 -3.59 11.85
CA GLN A 99 -1.06 -2.13 12.02
C GLN A 99 0.29 -1.38 11.98
N SER A 100 1.17 -1.79 11.08
CA SER A 100 2.57 -1.38 11.06
C SER A 100 2.96 -0.70 9.76
N PHE A 101 3.94 0.18 9.85
CA PHE A 101 4.68 0.74 8.73
C PHE A 101 6.13 0.25 8.81
N ASN A 102 6.64 -0.31 7.74
CA ASN A 102 7.88 -1.07 7.75
C ASN A 102 8.72 -0.70 6.52
N ARG A 103 10.00 -1.04 6.58
CA ARG A 103 10.87 -1.04 5.40
C ARG A 103 11.83 -2.23 5.39
N VAL A 104 12.37 -2.53 4.23
CA VAL A 104 13.50 -3.45 4.06
C VAL A 104 14.37 -2.98 2.93
N LYS A 105 15.68 -3.13 3.05
CA LYS A 105 16.58 -2.83 1.93
C LYS A 105 16.37 -3.87 0.83
N ILE A 106 16.41 -3.45 -0.42
CA ILE A 106 16.26 -4.33 -1.58
C ILE A 106 17.39 -4.11 -2.58
N ASP A 107 17.67 -5.12 -3.40
CA ASP A 107 18.47 -4.94 -4.60
C ASP A 107 17.63 -4.39 -5.78
N ASP A 108 18.29 -4.21 -6.92
CA ASP A 108 17.73 -3.69 -8.17
C ASP A 108 16.55 -4.50 -8.70
N MET A 109 16.48 -5.77 -8.31
CA MET A 109 15.48 -6.74 -8.71
C MET A 109 14.41 -6.94 -7.62
N GLY A 110 14.44 -6.17 -6.54
CA GLY A 110 13.46 -6.24 -5.46
C GLY A 110 13.68 -7.40 -4.48
N ASN A 111 14.83 -8.07 -4.50
CA ASN A 111 15.16 -9.09 -3.52
C ASN A 111 15.52 -8.43 -2.18
N LYS A 112 15.04 -9.01 -1.07
CA LYS A 112 15.32 -8.54 0.30
C LYS A 112 16.83 -8.63 0.62
N LEU A 113 17.39 -7.53 1.13
CA LEU A 113 18.73 -7.42 1.67
C LEU A 113 18.64 -7.10 3.17
N GLY A 114 18.99 -8.04 4.03
CA GLY A 114 18.89 -7.87 5.49
C GLY A 114 17.46 -8.03 6.02
N ASP A 115 17.16 -7.40 7.15
CA ASP A 115 15.93 -7.62 7.92
C ASP A 115 14.89 -6.51 7.76
N PHE A 116 13.65 -6.83 8.15
CA PHE A 116 12.58 -5.84 8.22
C PHE A 116 12.79 -4.90 9.40
N GLU A 117 12.64 -3.61 9.12
CA GLU A 117 12.63 -2.56 10.12
C GLU A 117 11.20 -2.06 10.29
N VAL A 118 10.63 -2.23 11.49
CA VAL A 118 9.36 -1.59 11.86
C VAL A 118 9.66 -0.12 12.17
N LEU A 119 9.04 0.78 11.42
CA LEU A 119 9.19 2.21 11.62
C LEU A 119 8.20 2.70 12.67
N PRO A 120 8.61 3.61 13.58
CA PRO A 120 7.69 4.18 14.56
C PRO A 120 6.51 4.85 13.86
N SER A 121 5.29 4.50 14.26
CA SER A 121 4.12 5.29 13.91
C SER A 121 4.02 6.47 14.88
N LEU A 122 3.69 7.66 14.35
CA LEU A 122 3.28 8.78 15.19
C LEU A 122 2.07 8.31 16.00
N LYS A 123 2.21 8.19 17.32
CA LYS A 123 1.05 8.10 18.18
C LYS A 123 0.25 9.36 17.92
N ARG A 124 -0.99 9.21 17.44
CA ARG A 124 -1.93 10.32 17.41
C ARG A 124 -1.92 10.91 18.81
N ALA A 125 -1.57 12.19 18.96
CA ALA A 125 -1.76 12.85 20.23
C ALA A 125 -3.19 12.56 20.67
N PRO A 126 -3.45 12.17 21.94
CA PRO A 126 -4.81 11.96 22.38
C PRO A 126 -5.60 13.20 21.96
N LEU A 127 -6.73 13.00 21.29
CA LEU A 127 -7.68 14.08 21.06
C LEU A 127 -7.86 14.70 22.44
N MET A 128 -7.36 15.93 22.64
CA MET A 128 -7.61 16.60 23.89
C MET A 128 -9.13 16.55 24.07
N PRO A 129 -9.64 16.02 25.20
CA PRO A 129 -11.07 16.09 25.48
C PRO A 129 -11.47 17.52 25.23
N ARG A 130 -12.52 17.74 24.44
CA ARG A 130 -13.07 19.08 24.22
C ARG A 130 -13.14 19.74 25.60
N MET A 131 -12.28 20.73 25.84
CA MET A 131 -12.32 21.48 27.09
C MET A 131 -13.67 22.17 27.10
N THR A 132 -14.64 21.60 27.81
CA THR A 132 -15.86 22.29 28.18
C THR A 132 -15.47 23.29 29.25
N LEU A 133 -14.88 24.42 28.83
CA LEU A 133 -14.74 25.59 29.68
C LEU A 133 -16.16 26.13 29.91
N PRO A 134 -16.68 26.19 31.16
CA PRO A 134 -18.07 26.58 31.43
C PRO A 134 -18.41 28.04 31.12
N TRP A 135 -17.49 28.83 30.56
CA TRP A 135 -17.59 30.28 30.50
C TRP A 135 -17.54 30.88 29.09
N ILE A 136 -17.63 30.06 28.02
CA ILE A 136 -17.64 30.56 26.63
C ILE A 136 -19.01 30.43 25.93
N ASP A 137 -20.06 29.99 26.63
CA ASP A 137 -21.38 29.91 26.01
C ASP A 137 -22.21 31.18 26.27
N MET A 138 -21.96 32.25 25.49
CA MET A 138 -23.03 33.22 25.21
C MET A 138 -22.91 34.11 23.95
N GLU A 139 -21.81 34.13 23.17
CA GLU A 139 -21.74 35.03 21.99
C GLU A 139 -21.06 34.44 20.73
N THR A 140 -21.39 33.21 20.31
CA THR A 140 -21.03 32.81 18.92
C THR A 140 -22.04 31.87 18.26
N ARG A 141 -23.29 31.82 18.74
CA ARG A 141 -24.38 31.09 18.09
C ARG A 141 -25.18 31.91 17.05
N MET A 142 -24.73 33.11 16.71
CA MET A 142 -25.16 33.84 15.52
C MET A 142 -23.91 34.11 14.69
N LEU A 143 -24.00 33.99 13.35
CA LEU A 143 -22.90 33.83 12.37
C LEU A 143 -22.42 32.35 12.37
N PHE A 144 -22.98 31.41 11.62
CA PHE A 144 -23.17 31.41 10.17
C PHE A 144 -24.31 30.46 9.80
N THR A 145 -25.46 31.02 9.45
CA THR A 145 -26.46 30.36 8.58
C THR A 145 -26.76 31.33 7.44
N GLY A 146 -26.33 30.98 6.22
CA GLY A 146 -26.62 31.72 4.98
C GLY A 146 -25.61 31.41 3.87
N GLY A 147 -26.08 30.89 2.72
CA GLY A 147 -25.31 30.50 1.50
C GLY A 147 -24.53 31.65 0.84
N ILE A 148 -23.79 31.49 -0.27
CA ILE A 148 -24.23 31.17 -1.65
C ILE A 148 -23.03 30.85 -2.59
N GLY A 149 -23.22 29.99 -3.61
CA GLY A 149 -22.59 29.99 -4.96
C GLY A 149 -21.14 29.48 -5.10
N LEU A 150 -20.75 28.62 -6.06
CA LEU A 150 -21.31 28.14 -7.33
C LEU A 150 -21.34 26.60 -7.39
#